data_AF-A0A2Z4T1U7-F1
#
_entry.id   AF-A0A2Z4T1U7-F1
#
_cell.length_a   1.000
_cell.length_b   1.000
_cell.length_c   1.000
_cell.angle_alpha   90.00
_cell.angle_beta   90.00
_cell.angle_gamma   90.00
#
_symmetry.space_group_name_H-M   'P 1'
#
loop_
_entity.id
_entity.type
_entity.pdbx_description
1 polymer ?
#
loop_
_entity_poly.entity_id
_entity_poly.type
_entity_poly.pdbx_seq_one_letter_code
_entity_poly.pdbx_strand_id
1 'polypeptide(L)'
;GRDCSALASNGELGPTEIDKYKTQYIDPIAAILADPKYASLRIVNTVELDSLPNLVTNVTPRATATANCDTMKANGNYVKGVGYALNKLGDAANVYNYVDAGH
;
A
#
# COMPACT_ATOMS: atom_id res chain seq x y z
N GLY A 1 -3.54 -3.00 7.71
CA GLY A 1 -4.01 -1.98 8.66
C GLY A 1 -4.08 -0.65 7.94
N ARG A 2 -4.96 -0.54 6.95
CA ARG A 2 -5.13 0.65 6.11
C ARG A 2 -5.66 1.83 6.94
N ASP A 3 -5.48 3.06 6.45
CA ASP A 3 -5.99 4.31 7.05
C ASP A 3 -5.66 4.40 8.56
N CYS A 4 -4.39 4.23 8.94
CA CYS A 4 -4.03 4.03 10.36
C CYS A 4 -4.41 5.22 11.26
N SER A 5 -4.58 6.41 10.69
CA SER A 5 -4.96 7.64 11.39
C SER A 5 -6.48 7.81 11.48
N ALA A 6 -7.27 7.05 10.73
CA ALA A 6 -8.72 7.12 10.76
C ALA A 6 -9.28 6.56 12.08
N LEU A 7 -10.41 7.11 12.52
CA LEU A 7 -11.15 6.59 13.68
C LEU A 7 -11.62 5.15 13.46
N ALA A 8 -11.99 4.82 12.22
CA ALA A 8 -12.29 3.47 11.77
C ALA A 8 -11.89 3.33 10.30
N SER A 9 -11.11 2.31 9.99
CA SER A 9 -10.81 1.93 8.61
C SER A 9 -11.73 0.80 8.16
N ASN A 10 -12.21 0.88 6.92
CA ASN A 10 -12.90 -0.22 6.24
C ASN A 10 -11.92 -1.17 5.53
N GLY A 11 -10.62 -1.10 5.82
CA GLY A 11 -9.62 -2.01 5.27
C GLY A 11 -9.80 -3.42 5.81
N GLU A 12 -9.90 -4.41 4.92
CA GLU A 12 -10.13 -5.81 5.29
C GLU A 12 -8.92 -6.49 5.94
N LEU A 13 -7.70 -5.98 5.68
CA LEU A 13 -6.45 -6.55 6.20
C LEU A 13 -5.97 -5.78 7.43
N GLY A 14 -5.78 -6.50 8.54
CA GLY A 14 -5.24 -6.03 9.80
C GLY A 14 -3.77 -5.59 9.73
N PRO A 15 -3.21 -5.02 10.82
CA PRO A 15 -1.86 -4.44 10.83
C PRO A 15 -0.73 -5.47 10.65
N THR A 16 -0.98 -6.74 10.96
CA THR A 16 -0.01 -7.85 10.89
C THR A 16 -0.18 -8.75 9.68
N GLU A 17 -1.19 -8.51 8.83
CA GLU A 17 -1.56 -9.41 7.72
C GLU A 17 -0.82 -9.10 6.41
N ILE A 18 0.45 -8.71 6.50
CA ILE A 18 1.26 -8.31 5.33
C ILE A 18 1.44 -9.45 4.31
N ASP A 19 1.49 -10.70 4.76
CA ASP A 19 1.65 -11.84 3.86
C ASP A 19 0.37 -12.07 3.02
N LYS A 20 -0.81 -11.82 3.60
CA LYS A 20 -2.07 -11.84 2.83
C LYS A 20 -2.12 -10.70 1.81
N TYR A 21 -1.71 -9.50 2.21
CA TYR A 21 -1.61 -8.36 1.28
C TYR A 21 -0.72 -8.71 0.06
N LYS A 22 0.42 -9.34 0.29
CA LYS A 22 1.32 -9.75 -0.79
C LYS A 22 0.70 -10.83 -1.67
N THR A 23 0.31 -11.94 -1.06
CA THR A 23 -0.01 -13.19 -1.79
C THR A 23 -1.44 -13.30 -2.27
N GLN A 24 -2.38 -12.62 -1.62
CA GLN A 24 -3.82 -12.71 -1.92
C GLN A 24 -4.38 -11.43 -2.55
N TYR A 25 -3.63 -10.33 -2.52
CA TYR A 25 -4.05 -9.06 -3.11
C TYR A 25 -3.09 -8.61 -4.23
N ILE A 26 -1.81 -8.33 -3.92
CA ILE A 26 -0.87 -7.83 -4.93
C ILE A 26 -0.51 -8.87 -6.00
N ASP A 27 -0.19 -10.11 -5.61
CA ASP A 27 0.22 -11.15 -6.55
C ASP A 27 -0.87 -11.48 -7.61
N PRO A 28 -2.15 -11.66 -7.24
CA PRO A 28 -3.21 -11.83 -8.23
C PRO A 28 -3.39 -10.63 -9.16
N ILE A 29 -3.25 -9.40 -8.65
CA ILE A 29 -3.32 -8.19 -9.48
C ILE A 29 -2.16 -8.20 -10.48
N ALA A 30 -0.92 -8.43 -10.03
CA ALA A 30 0.26 -8.48 -10.89
C ALA A 30 0.11 -9.53 -12.01
N ALA A 31 -0.44 -10.70 -11.70
CA ALA A 31 -0.71 -11.74 -12.69
C ALA A 31 -1.71 -11.29 -13.78
N ILE A 32 -2.76 -10.55 -13.40
CA ILE A 32 -3.71 -9.98 -14.35
C ILE A 32 -3.04 -8.91 -15.22
N LEU A 33 -2.25 -8.02 -14.61
CA LEU A 33 -1.58 -6.93 -15.34
C LEU A 33 -0.56 -7.46 -16.35
N ALA A 34 0.06 -8.61 -16.06
CA ALA A 34 1.03 -9.27 -16.94
C ALA A 34 0.41 -10.07 -18.10
N ASP A 35 -0.92 -10.25 -18.14
CA ASP A 35 -1.58 -10.99 -19.23
C ASP A 35 -1.34 -10.27 -20.58
N PRO A 36 -0.74 -10.95 -21.58
CA PRO A 36 -0.47 -10.36 -22.90
C PRO A 36 -1.69 -9.74 -23.59
N LYS A 37 -2.91 -10.18 -23.23
CA LYS A 37 -4.16 -9.59 -23.69
C LYS A 37 -4.24 -8.08 -23.41
N TYR A 38 -3.60 -7.60 -22.34
CA TYR A 38 -3.62 -6.20 -21.92
C TYR A 38 -2.37 -5.41 -22.32
N ALA A 39 -1.41 -6.00 -23.04
CA ALA A 39 -0.11 -5.38 -23.33
C ALA A 39 -0.19 -4.05 -24.12
N SER A 40 -1.28 -3.80 -24.84
CA SER A 40 -1.49 -2.54 -25.58
C SER A 40 -2.05 -1.40 -24.71
N LEU A 41 -2.55 -1.71 -23.51
CA LEU A 41 -3.05 -0.71 -22.57
C LEU A 41 -1.89 -0.08 -21.81
N ARG A 42 -2.05 1.19 -21.44
CA ARG A 42 -1.22 1.82 -20.40
C ARG A 42 -1.99 1.79 -19.10
N ILE A 43 -1.44 1.15 -18.08
CA ILE A 43 -2.12 0.92 -16.81
C ILE A 43 -1.45 1.80 -15.76
N VAL A 44 -2.23 2.69 -15.15
CA VAL A 44 -1.71 3.64 -14.15
C VAL A 44 -2.23 3.22 -12.78
N ASN A 45 -1.31 2.89 -11.88
CA ASN A 45 -1.64 2.55 -10.50
C ASN A 45 -1.40 3.75 -9.61
N THR A 46 -2.42 4.16 -8.87
CA THR A 46 -2.24 5.04 -7.70
C THR A 46 -1.97 4.16 -6.50
N VAL A 47 -0.75 4.21 -5.98
CA VAL A 47 -0.25 3.21 -5.02
C VAL A 47 -0.48 3.69 -3.60
N GLU A 48 -1.37 2.98 -2.90
CA GLU A 48 -1.63 3.04 -1.46
C GLU A 48 -1.91 4.44 -0.93
N LEU A 49 -3.10 4.96 -1.23
CA LEU A 49 -3.61 6.20 -0.63
C LEU A 49 -3.60 6.13 0.90
N ASP A 50 -3.40 7.28 1.55
CA ASP A 50 -3.51 7.46 3.00
C ASP A 50 -2.64 6.46 3.80
N SER A 51 -1.43 6.20 3.30
CA SER A 51 -0.49 5.24 3.89
C SER A 51 0.76 5.94 4.44
N LEU A 52 1.80 6.14 3.61
CA LEU A 52 3.12 6.61 4.01
C LEU A 52 3.12 7.97 4.73
N PRO A 53 2.33 8.98 4.32
CA PRO A 53 2.27 10.26 5.03
C PRO A 53 1.89 10.12 6.50
N ASN A 54 1.04 9.14 6.86
CA ASN A 54 0.63 8.89 8.24
C ASN A 54 1.81 8.48 9.14
N LEU A 55 2.84 7.82 8.60
CA LEU A 55 4.02 7.41 9.38
C LEU A 55 4.90 8.60 9.82
N VAL A 56 4.67 9.78 9.24
CA VAL A 56 5.40 11.02 9.54
C VAL A 56 4.57 11.93 10.45
N THR A 57 3.26 12.00 10.19
CA THR A 57 2.35 12.98 10.79
C THR A 57 1.56 12.43 11.97
N ASN A 58 1.25 11.13 12.00
CA ASN A 58 0.27 10.54 12.91
C ASN A 58 0.87 9.42 13.79
N VAL A 59 2.13 9.59 14.18
CA VAL A 59 2.86 8.68 15.08
C VAL A 59 3.38 9.42 16.30
N THR A 60 3.60 8.72 17.40
CA THR A 60 4.17 9.29 18.63
C THR A 60 5.51 10.00 18.32
N PRO A 61 5.75 11.22 18.83
CA PRO A 61 4.98 11.96 19.85
C PRO A 61 4.02 13.03 19.30
N ARG A 62 3.54 12.91 18.05
CA ARG A 62 2.63 13.89 17.46
C ARG A 62 1.29 13.93 18.21
N ALA A 63 0.65 15.11 18.28
CA ALA A 63 -0.68 15.26 18.90
C ALA A 63 -1.77 14.45 18.18
N THR A 64 -1.57 14.15 16.90
CA THR A 64 -2.45 13.35 16.04
C THR A 64 -2.06 11.86 16.02
N ALA A 65 -1.17 11.43 16.92
CA ALA A 65 -0.70 10.06 16.97
C ALA A 65 -1.85 9.07 17.22
N THR A 66 -1.80 7.94 16.51
CA THR A 66 -2.68 6.80 16.77
C THR A 66 -1.84 5.54 17.05
N ALA A 67 -2.37 4.67 17.91
CA ALA A 67 -1.71 3.38 18.22
C ALA A 67 -1.55 2.50 16.96
N ASN A 68 -2.48 2.62 16.01
CA ASN A 68 -2.40 1.90 14.74
C ASN A 68 -1.24 2.41 13.88
N CYS A 69 -1.06 3.73 13.74
CA CYS A 69 0.07 4.26 12.99
C CYS A 69 1.41 3.96 13.66
N ASP A 70 1.47 3.99 14.99
CA ASP A 70 2.64 3.56 15.75
C ASP A 70 2.97 2.09 15.47
N THR A 71 1.96 1.22 15.43
CA THR A 71 2.12 -0.19 15.06
C THR A 71 2.63 -0.36 13.63
N MET A 72 2.04 0.35 12.65
CA MET A 72 2.43 0.27 11.24
C MET A 72 3.84 0.84 10.99
N LYS A 73 4.26 1.84 11.77
CA LYS A 73 5.63 2.35 11.75
C LYS A 73 6.60 1.34 12.36
N ALA A 74 6.27 0.77 13.52
CA ALA A 74 7.13 -0.16 14.24
C ALA A 74 7.37 -1.47 13.47
N ASN A 75 6.32 -2.04 12.85
CA ASN A 75 6.45 -3.25 12.06
C ASN A 75 6.99 -3.00 10.63
N GLY A 76 6.92 -1.75 10.15
CA GLY A 76 7.36 -1.32 8.83
C GLY A 76 6.48 -1.81 7.68
N ASN A 77 5.26 -2.28 7.95
CA ASN A 77 4.44 -2.98 6.96
C ASN A 77 3.87 -2.06 5.89
N TYR A 78 3.69 -0.76 6.14
CA TYR A 78 3.38 0.20 5.09
C TYR A 78 4.54 0.33 4.09
N VAL A 79 5.77 0.54 4.57
CA VAL A 79 6.95 0.66 3.69
C VAL A 79 7.20 -0.63 2.92
N LYS A 80 7.13 -1.79 3.60
CA LYS A 80 7.30 -3.11 2.96
C LYS A 80 6.19 -3.42 1.96
N GLY A 81 4.94 -3.05 2.27
CA GLY A 81 3.78 -3.25 1.40
C GLY A 81 3.89 -2.42 0.13
N VAL A 82 4.09 -1.11 0.28
CA VAL A 82 4.28 -0.19 -0.86
C VAL A 82 5.46 -0.63 -1.72
N GLY A 83 6.62 -0.94 -1.12
CA GLY A 83 7.78 -1.41 -1.87
C GLY A 83 7.52 -2.71 -2.63
N TYR A 84 6.76 -3.64 -2.03
CA TYR A 84 6.37 -4.87 -2.69
C TYR A 84 5.42 -4.63 -3.86
N ALA A 85 4.40 -3.79 -3.69
CA ALA A 85 3.47 -3.42 -4.76
C ALA A 85 4.21 -2.73 -5.92
N LEU A 86 5.10 -1.78 -5.63
CA LEU A 86 5.90 -1.10 -6.65
C LEU A 86 6.76 -2.08 -7.46
N ASN A 87 7.41 -3.03 -6.77
CA ASN A 87 8.22 -4.04 -7.44
C ASN A 87 7.36 -4.98 -8.30
N LYS A 88 6.34 -5.62 -7.73
CA LYS A 88 5.51 -6.60 -8.43
C LYS A 88 4.71 -6.02 -9.58
N LEU A 89 4.08 -4.87 -9.38
CA LEU A 89 3.23 -4.25 -10.42
C LEU A 89 4.10 -3.58 -11.49
N GLY A 90 5.26 -3.03 -11.10
CA GLY A 90 6.19 -2.38 -12.01
C GLY A 90 6.98 -3.33 -12.92
N ASP A 91 6.98 -4.65 -12.65
CA ASP A 91 7.61 -5.65 -13.52
C ASP A 91 6.89 -5.75 -14.89
N ALA A 92 5.63 -5.35 -14.98
CA ALA A 92 4.90 -5.28 -16.24
C ALA A 92 5.25 -3.99 -17.01
N ALA A 93 5.78 -4.15 -18.23
CA ALA A 93 6.35 -3.04 -19.02
C ALA A 93 5.37 -1.91 -19.38
N ASN A 94 4.07 -2.17 -19.32
CA ASN A 94 3.00 -1.22 -19.63
C ASN A 94 2.30 -0.64 -18.38
N VAL A 95 2.87 -0.88 -17.19
CA VAL A 95 2.38 -0.35 -15.91
C VAL A 95 3.21 0.86 -15.47
N TYR A 96 2.51 1.88 -14.97
CA TYR A 96 3.09 3.13 -14.46
C TYR A 96 2.58 3.36 -13.03
N ASN A 97 3.45 3.21 -12.05
CA ASN A 97 3.11 3.38 -10.64
C ASN A 97 3.32 4.83 -10.20
N TYR A 98 2.32 5.42 -9.56
CA TYR A 98 2.37 6.73 -8.92
C TYR A 98 2.10 6.53 -7.43
N VAL A 99 3.12 6.79 -6.60
CA VAL A 99 2.99 6.69 -5.14
C VAL A 99 2.17 7.87 -4.63
N ASP A 100 1.20 7.59 -3.77
CA ASP A 100 0.43 8.64 -3.10
C ASP A 100 1.34 9.56 -2.27
N ALA A 101 1.04 10.86 -2.29
CA ALA A 101 1.83 11.89 -1.62
C ALA A 101 1.01 12.74 -0.63
N GLY A 102 -0.22 12.31 -0.28
CA GLY A 102 -1.13 13.09 0.57
C GLY A 102 -1.61 14.38 -0.10
N HIS A 103 -2.29 15.24 0.68
CA HIS A 103 -2.65 16.62 0.32
C HIS A 103 -3.04 17.45 1.55
#